data_AF-A0A7S3WDZ8-F1
#
_entry.id   AF-A0A7S3WDZ8-F1
#
_cell.length_a   1.000
_cell.length_b   1.000
_cell.length_c   1.000
_cell.angle_alpha   90.00
_cell.angle_beta   90.00
_cell.angle_gamma   90.00
#
_symmetry.space_group_name_H-M   'P 1'
#
loop_
_entity.id
_entity.type
_entity.pdbx_description
1 polymer ?
#
loop_
_entity_poly.entity_id
_entity_poly.type
_entity_poly.pdbx_seq_one_letter_code
_entity_poly.pdbx_strand_id
1 'polypeptide(L)'
;ELKLYMGIKGMDDTATTSSGRSADDEYQRTMGALFAVYWLMRLSGDGAQSFAFGVSDEWDPLLPASKNPRRDKHEQDKRAIFLDGVDWGLFEKVLVAAGMLKMTEDGKVSDQ
;
A
#
# COMPACT_ATOMS: atom_id res chain seq x y z
N GLU A 1 20.64 9.03 -6.43
CA GLU A 1 20.85 8.64 -5.01
C GLU A 1 20.33 7.24 -4.66
N LEU A 2 19.38 6.65 -5.42
CA LEU A 2 18.89 5.27 -5.20
C LEU A 2 19.83 4.11 -5.57
N LYS A 3 20.84 4.34 -6.44
CA LYS A 3 21.90 3.35 -6.75
C LYS A 3 22.67 2.88 -5.51
N LEU A 4 22.69 3.68 -4.43
CA LEU A 4 23.37 3.34 -3.18
C LEU A 4 22.57 2.34 -2.34
N TYR A 5 21.24 2.40 -2.36
CA TYR A 5 20.35 1.59 -1.52
C TYR A 5 20.17 0.17 -2.02
N MET A 6 20.24 -0.05 -3.34
CA MET A 6 20.14 -1.41 -3.90
C MET A 6 21.44 -2.22 -3.79
N GLY A 7 22.56 -1.60 -3.36
CA GLY A 7 23.85 -2.28 -3.24
C GLY A 7 24.45 -2.77 -4.58
N ILE A 8 23.84 -2.45 -5.72
CA ILE A 8 24.29 -2.91 -7.04
C ILE A 8 25.35 -1.95 -7.56
N LYS A 9 26.60 -2.21 -7.17
CA LYS A 9 27.77 -1.52 -7.69
C LYS A 9 27.89 -1.81 -9.20
N GLY A 10 27.64 -0.81 -10.05
CA GLY A 10 27.89 -0.89 -11.49
C GLY A 10 26.68 -1.17 -12.39
N MET A 11 25.45 -0.95 -11.91
CA MET A 11 24.28 -0.99 -12.79
C MET A 11 24.30 0.24 -13.71
N ASP A 12 24.63 -0.01 -14.97
CA ASP A 12 24.58 0.96 -16.07
C ASP A 12 23.16 1.55 -16.14
N ASP A 13 23.00 2.83 -16.45
CA ASP A 13 21.66 3.46 -16.54
C ASP A 13 20.80 2.85 -17.68
N THR A 14 21.40 1.97 -18.49
CA THR A 14 20.78 1.18 -19.54
C THR A 14 20.33 -0.22 -19.10
N ALA A 15 20.64 -0.63 -17.86
CA ALA A 15 20.29 -1.93 -17.32
C ALA A 15 18.78 -2.04 -17.10
N THR A 16 18.11 -2.48 -18.15
CA THR A 16 16.71 -2.85 -18.14
C THR A 16 16.55 -4.14 -17.36
N THR A 17 15.58 -4.14 -16.43
CA THR A 17 15.16 -5.35 -15.72
C THR A 17 14.44 -6.29 -16.68
N SER A 18 14.21 -7.55 -16.29
CA SER A 18 13.48 -8.51 -17.13
C SER A 18 12.04 -8.09 -17.45
N SER A 19 11.48 -7.10 -16.74
CA SER A 19 10.18 -6.51 -17.04
C SER A 19 10.22 -5.40 -18.11
N GLY A 20 11.42 -5.06 -18.62
CA GLY A 20 11.62 -3.98 -19.58
C GLY A 20 11.58 -2.58 -18.97
N ARG A 21 11.61 -2.47 -17.64
CA ARG A 21 11.62 -1.18 -16.91
C ARG A 21 12.99 -0.87 -16.34
N SER A 22 13.22 0.41 -16.01
CA SER A 22 14.41 0.81 -15.29
C SER A 22 14.44 0.16 -13.90
N ALA A 23 15.64 -0.02 -13.34
CA ALA A 23 15.81 -0.54 -11.99
C ALA A 23 15.10 0.35 -10.94
N ASP A 24 15.08 1.66 -11.16
CA ASP A 24 14.42 2.63 -10.28
C ASP A 24 12.90 2.43 -10.28
N ASP A 25 12.30 2.26 -11.47
CA ASP A 25 10.86 1.98 -11.60
C ASP A 25 10.48 0.66 -10.89
N GLU A 26 11.33 -0.37 -11.00
CA GLU A 26 11.07 -1.64 -10.31
C GLU A 26 11.20 -1.51 -8.79
N TYR A 27 12.19 -0.77 -8.31
CA TYR A 27 12.35 -0.50 -6.90
C TYR A 27 11.12 0.22 -6.33
N GLN A 28 10.70 1.32 -6.96
CA GLN A 28 9.54 2.11 -6.51
C GLN A 28 8.26 1.26 -6.51
N ARG A 29 8.06 0.42 -7.53
CA ARG A 29 6.90 -0.48 -7.59
C ARG A 29 6.94 -1.55 -6.52
N THR A 30 8.10 -2.14 -6.27
CA THR A 30 8.28 -3.15 -5.22
C THR A 30 7.98 -2.57 -3.87
N MET A 31 8.54 -1.39 -3.57
CA MET A 31 8.26 -0.68 -2.32
C MET A 31 6.80 -0.28 -2.20
N GLY A 32 6.18 0.19 -3.29
CA GLY A 32 4.75 0.50 -3.32
C GLY A 32 3.85 -0.72 -3.07
N ALA A 33 4.23 -1.89 -3.61
CA ALA A 33 3.50 -3.14 -3.37
C ALA A 33 3.64 -3.60 -1.91
N LEU A 34 4.84 -3.53 -1.32
CA LEU A 34 5.05 -3.85 0.09
C LEU A 34 4.31 -2.88 1.00
N PHE A 35 4.30 -1.59 0.66
CA PHE A 35 3.54 -0.57 1.37
C PHE A 35 2.03 -0.84 1.32
N ALA A 36 1.51 -1.24 0.17
CA ALA A 36 0.13 -1.68 0.03
C ALA A 36 -0.20 -2.89 0.92
N VAL A 37 0.66 -3.92 0.95
CA VAL A 37 0.48 -5.10 1.82
C VAL A 37 0.50 -4.70 3.30
N TYR A 38 1.41 -3.81 3.70
CA TYR A 38 1.48 -3.31 5.08
C TYR A 38 0.13 -2.71 5.54
N TRP A 39 -0.52 -1.89 4.71
CA TRP A 39 -1.83 -1.32 5.08
C TRP A 39 -2.96 -2.34 5.03
N LEU A 40 -2.91 -3.33 4.14
CA LEU A 40 -3.88 -4.43 4.13
C LEU A 40 -3.78 -5.30 5.40
N MET A 41 -2.62 -5.38 6.04
CA MET A 41 -2.51 -6.07 7.34
C MET A 41 -3.21 -5.29 8.47
N ARG A 42 -3.40 -3.98 8.31
CA ARG A 42 -3.96 -3.07 9.33
C ARG A 42 -5.44 -2.74 9.11
N LEU A 43 -6.19 -3.60 8.41
CA LEU A 43 -7.59 -3.34 8.07
C LEU A 43 -8.52 -3.16 9.28
N SER A 44 -8.17 -3.74 10.43
CA SER A 44 -8.91 -3.58 11.69
C SER A 44 -8.85 -2.15 12.26
N GLY A 45 -7.95 -1.30 11.76
CA GLY A 45 -7.80 0.10 12.12
C GLY A 45 -7.96 1.04 10.93
N ASP A 46 -6.87 1.69 10.55
CA ASP A 46 -6.80 2.72 9.51
C ASP A 46 -6.28 2.21 8.16
N GLY A 47 -6.12 0.89 8.02
CA GLY A 47 -5.54 0.27 6.84
C GLY A 47 -6.32 0.55 5.56
N ALA A 48 -7.66 0.50 5.61
CA ALA A 48 -8.50 0.69 4.44
C ALA A 48 -8.39 2.13 3.89
N GLN A 49 -8.45 3.13 4.79
CA GLN A 49 -8.31 4.55 4.44
C GLN A 49 -6.90 4.84 3.93
N SER A 50 -5.88 4.34 4.64
CA SER A 50 -4.47 4.54 4.26
C SER A 50 -4.15 3.86 2.92
N PHE A 51 -4.77 2.72 2.63
CA PHE A 51 -4.66 2.06 1.33
C PHE A 51 -5.34 2.87 0.22
N ALA A 52 -6.57 3.34 0.46
CA ALA A 52 -7.36 4.04 -0.56
C ALA A 52 -6.88 5.48 -0.82
N PHE A 53 -6.42 6.20 0.21
CA PHE A 53 -6.09 7.62 0.16
C PHE A 53 -4.62 7.93 0.45
N GLY A 54 -3.81 6.95 0.86
CA GLY A 54 -2.42 7.16 1.26
C GLY A 54 -2.29 7.75 2.67
N VAL A 55 -1.09 8.23 2.98
CA VAL A 55 -0.74 8.85 4.27
C VAL A 55 -0.07 10.21 4.07
N SER A 56 -0.03 11.02 5.12
CA SER A 56 0.78 12.25 5.16
C SER A 56 2.27 11.94 5.36
N ASP A 57 3.10 12.98 5.34
CA ASP A 57 4.54 12.87 5.62
C ASP A 57 4.81 12.38 7.06
N GLU A 58 3.87 12.63 7.97
CA GLU A 58 3.86 12.16 9.36
C GLU A 58 3.31 10.74 9.52
N TRP A 59 3.02 10.04 8.42
CA TRP A 59 2.42 8.70 8.39
C TRP A 59 0.98 8.62 8.90
N ASP A 60 0.29 9.76 9.00
CA ASP A 60 -1.12 9.79 9.38
C ASP A 60 -2.02 9.41 8.19
N PRO A 61 -3.09 8.62 8.41
CA PRO A 61 -4.05 8.25 7.37
C PRO A 61 -4.69 9.47 6.72
N LEU A 62 -4.72 9.50 5.39
CA LEU A 62 -5.48 10.51 4.66
C LEU A 62 -6.95 10.12 4.57
N LEU A 63 -7.81 11.10 4.77
CA LEU A 63 -9.26 10.97 4.68
C LEU A 63 -9.76 11.63 3.39
N PRO A 64 -10.99 11.34 2.95
CA PRO A 64 -11.61 12.06 1.83
C PRO A 64 -11.59 13.59 2.00
N ALA A 65 -11.65 14.07 3.24
CA ALA A 65 -11.61 15.49 3.58
C ALA A 65 -10.18 16.07 3.71
N SER A 66 -9.13 15.25 3.54
CA SER A 66 -7.75 15.72 3.63
C SER A 66 -7.45 16.76 2.56
N LYS A 67 -6.95 17.93 3.00
CA LYS A 67 -6.62 19.04 2.10
C LYS A 67 -5.31 18.81 1.33
N ASN A 68 -4.40 18.03 1.92
CA ASN A 68 -3.10 17.69 1.36
C ASN A 68 -2.94 16.16 1.30
N PRO A 69 -2.39 15.62 0.20
CA PRO A 69 -2.09 16.31 -1.05
C PRO A 69 -3.40 16.75 -1.73
N ARG A 70 -3.35 17.88 -2.44
CA ARG A 70 -4.51 18.41 -3.16
C ARG A 70 -4.78 17.52 -4.37
N ARG A 71 -5.86 16.75 -4.30
CA ARG A 71 -6.34 15.88 -5.39
C ARG A 71 -7.48 16.55 -6.14
N ASP A 72 -7.62 16.25 -7.43
CA ASP A 72 -8.80 16.68 -8.17
C ASP A 72 -10.06 15.94 -7.67
N LYS A 73 -11.23 16.54 -7.90
CA LYS A 73 -12.50 16.00 -7.38
C LYS A 73 -12.80 14.61 -7.95
N HIS A 74 -12.45 14.35 -9.21
CA HIS A 74 -12.73 13.07 -9.86
C HIS A 74 -11.86 11.95 -9.28
N GLU A 75 -10.60 12.22 -8.97
CA GLU A 75 -9.73 11.29 -8.25
C GLU A 75 -10.26 11.00 -6.83
N GLN A 76 -10.69 12.04 -6.10
CA GLN A 76 -11.26 11.88 -4.76
C GLN A 76 -12.51 10.99 -4.79
N ASP A 77 -13.44 11.27 -5.72
CA ASP A 77 -14.68 10.52 -5.86
C ASP A 77 -14.40 9.04 -6.24
N LYS A 78 -13.43 8.78 -7.12
CA LYS A 78 -12.99 7.40 -7.45
C LYS A 78 -12.45 6.65 -6.25
N ARG A 79 -11.60 7.29 -5.44
CA ARG A 79 -11.01 6.66 -4.24
C ARG A 79 -12.07 6.40 -3.18
N ALA A 80 -13.05 7.29 -3.03
CA ALA A 80 -14.18 7.09 -2.13
C ALA A 80 -15.05 5.90 -2.58
N ILE A 81 -15.39 5.83 -3.87
CA ILE A 81 -16.13 4.68 -4.44
C ILE A 81 -15.34 3.38 -4.24
N PHE A 82 -14.03 3.41 -4.42
CA PHE A 82 -13.18 2.25 -4.16
C PHE A 82 -13.21 1.85 -2.67
N LEU A 83 -13.04 2.82 -1.76
CA LEU A 83 -13.07 2.56 -0.32
C LEU A 83 -14.38 1.90 0.12
N ASP A 84 -15.51 2.41 -0.40
CA ASP A 84 -16.85 1.93 -0.03
C ASP A 84 -17.26 0.64 -0.75
N GLY A 85 -16.74 0.42 -1.97
CA GLY A 85 -17.12 -0.71 -2.82
C GLY A 85 -16.29 -1.98 -2.60
N VAL A 86 -15.15 -1.88 -1.92
CA VAL A 86 -14.26 -3.01 -1.68
C VAL A 86 -14.76 -3.85 -0.49
N ASP A 87 -14.81 -5.17 -0.67
CA ASP A 87 -14.99 -6.12 0.42
C ASP A 87 -13.67 -6.32 1.17
N TRP A 88 -13.40 -5.45 2.14
CA TRP A 88 -12.20 -5.50 2.98
C TRP A 88 -12.10 -6.80 3.78
N GLY A 89 -13.24 -7.39 4.18
CA GLY A 89 -13.27 -8.65 4.90
C GLY A 89 -12.76 -9.83 4.07
N LEU A 90 -12.86 -9.77 2.74
CA LEU A 90 -12.23 -10.76 1.86
C LEU A 90 -10.70 -10.70 1.97
N PHE A 91 -10.11 -9.50 2.01
CA PHE A 91 -8.67 -9.34 2.15
C PHE A 91 -8.19 -9.85 3.51
N GLU A 92 -8.91 -9.53 4.60
CA GLU A 92 -8.60 -10.07 5.93
C GLU A 92 -8.58 -11.61 5.92
N LYS A 93 -9.58 -12.25 5.31
CA LYS A 93 -9.63 -13.72 5.17
C LYS A 93 -8.44 -14.27 4.39
N VAL A 94 -8.02 -13.61 3.31
CA VAL A 94 -6.84 -14.00 2.53
C VAL A 94 -5.58 -13.90 3.38
N LEU A 95 -5.42 -12.81 4.15
CA LEU A 95 -4.25 -12.61 4.99
C LEU A 95 -4.21 -13.59 6.18
N VAL A 96 -5.36 -13.94 6.76
CA VAL A 96 -5.46 -15.00 7.76
C VAL A 96 -5.10 -16.36 7.15
N ALA A 97 -5.63 -16.69 5.97
CA ALA A 97 -5.31 -17.94 5.27
C ALA A 97 -3.83 -18.05 4.89
N ALA A 98 -3.18 -16.92 4.60
CA ALA A 98 -1.74 -16.84 4.34
C ALA A 98 -0.88 -16.91 5.62
N GLY A 99 -1.49 -16.97 6.81
CA GLY A 99 -0.79 -16.99 8.10
C GLY A 99 -0.20 -15.63 8.51
N MET A 100 -0.60 -14.54 7.84
CA MET A 100 -0.12 -13.19 8.13
C MET A 100 -0.92 -12.52 9.25
N LEU A 101 -2.21 -12.84 9.39
CA LEU A 101 -3.08 -12.34 10.47
C LEU A 101 -3.72 -13.51 11.24
N LYS A 102 -4.26 -13.22 12.42
CA LYS A 102 -5.02 -14.19 13.23
C LYS A 102 -6.44 -13.70 13.47
N MET A 103 -7.36 -14.64 13.51
CA MET A 103 -8.71 -14.42 14.05
C MET A 103 -8.66 -14.64 15.56
N THR A 104 -9.15 -13.68 16.32
CA THR A 104 -9.33 -13.79 17.77
C THR A 104 -10.58 -14.63 18.10
N GLU A 105 -10.69 -15.09 19.34
CA GLU A 105 -11.82 -15.93 19.80
C GLU A 105 -13.18 -15.23 19.67
N ASP A 106 -13.17 -13.91 19.75
CA ASP A 106 -14.28 -12.98 19.57
C ASP A 106 -14.56 -12.64 18.09
N GLY A 107 -13.88 -13.30 17.15
CA GLY A 107 -14.14 -13.21 15.72
C GLY A 107 -13.58 -11.94 15.06
N LYS A 108 -12.68 -11.22 15.73
CA LYS A 108 -12.00 -10.04 15.19
C LYS A 108 -10.65 -10.44 14.60
N VAL A 109 -10.15 -9.63 13.68
CA VAL A 109 -8.81 -9.82 13.11
C VAL A 109 -7.82 -8.98 13.89
N SER A 110 -6.73 -9.60 14.36
CA SER A 110 -5.64 -8.90 15.03
C SER A 110 -4.29 -9.18 14.37
N ASP A 111 -3.39 -8.22 14.53
CA ASP A 111 -1.95 -8.43 14.32
C ASP A 111 -1.44 -9.49 15.32
N GLN A 112 -0.30 -10.13 15.00
CA GLN A 112 0.20 -11.31 15.71
C GLN A 112 0.49 -11.12 17.20
#